data_AF-A0A5E4I558-F1
#
_entry.id   AF-A0A5E4I558-F1
#
_cell.length_a   1.000
_cell.length_b   1.000
_cell.length_c   1.000
_cell.angle_alpha   90.00
_cell.angle_beta   90.00
_cell.angle_gamma   90.00
#
_symmetry.space_group_name_H-M   'P 1'
#
loop_
_entity.id
_entity.type
_entity.pdbx_description
1 polymer ?
#
loop_
_entity_poly.entity_id
_entity_poly.type
_entity_poly.pdbx_seq_one_letter_code
_entity_poly.pdbx_strand_id
1 'polypeptide(L)'
;MNYEEKIDKYVTEICSELEAARKKHPEFPHDVIHAVSIMAEEAGESVQAANNCMWEHGKVSDLKTELEQTAAMCIRCLINL
;
A
#
# COMPACT_ATOMS: atom_id res chain seq x y z
N MET A 1 -10.06 10.53 17.88
CA MET A 1 -10.69 9.39 17.20
C MET A 1 -10.52 8.13 18.04
N ASN A 2 -11.59 7.37 18.23
CA ASN A 2 -11.52 6.01 18.79
C ASN A 2 -10.87 5.04 17.78
N TYR A 3 -10.77 3.76 18.13
CA TYR A 3 -10.05 2.79 17.30
C TYR A 3 -10.82 2.48 16.01
N GLU A 4 -12.14 2.38 16.11
CA GLU A 4 -13.06 2.14 15.02
C GLU A 4 -13.02 3.28 13.98
N GLU A 5 -13.12 4.53 14.44
CA GLU A 5 -12.98 5.72 13.61
C GLU A 5 -11.63 5.77 12.89
N LYS A 6 -10.55 5.28 13.52
CA LYS A 6 -9.23 5.18 12.87
C LYS A 6 -9.23 4.12 11.78
N ILE A 7 -9.82 2.95 12.02
CA ILE A 7 -9.95 1.91 11.00
C ILE A 7 -10.72 2.47 9.80
N ASP A 8 -11.89 3.06 10.02
CA ASP A 8 -12.73 3.59 8.94
C ASP A 8 -11.99 4.64 8.10
N LYS A 9 -11.22 5.51 8.77
CA LYS A 9 -10.36 6.48 8.10
C LYS A 9 -9.33 5.78 7.22
N TYR A 10 -8.55 4.85 7.75
CA TYR A 10 -7.46 4.22 6.98
C TYR A 10 -7.98 3.31 5.89
N VAL A 11 -9.11 2.63 6.09
CA VAL A 11 -9.78 1.87 5.01
C VAL A 11 -10.18 2.81 3.87
N THR A 12 -10.71 3.99 4.17
CA THR A 12 -11.05 5.01 3.16
C THR A 12 -9.82 5.50 2.40
N GLU A 13 -8.71 5.75 3.10
CA GLU A 13 -7.43 6.18 2.51
C GLU A 13 -6.86 5.07 1.60
N ILE A 14 -6.86 3.81 2.05
CA ILE A 14 -6.44 2.64 1.24
C ILE A 14 -7.33 2.48 0.00
N CYS A 15 -8.65 2.66 0.11
CA CYS A 15 -9.55 2.62 -1.05
C CYS A 15 -9.23 3.74 -2.06
N SER A 16 -8.85 4.92 -1.58
CA SER A 16 -8.44 6.03 -2.44
C SER A 16 -7.15 5.71 -3.19
N GLU A 17 -6.18 5.11 -2.50
CA GLU A 17 -4.92 4.66 -3.12
C GLU A 17 -5.17 3.52 -4.12
N LEU A 18 -6.05 2.57 -3.80
CA LEU A 18 -6.47 1.52 -4.73
C LEU A 18 -7.05 2.10 -6.03
N GLU A 19 -7.89 3.14 -5.94
CA GLU A 19 -8.39 3.83 -7.13
C GLU A 19 -7.28 4.53 -7.92
N ALA A 20 -6.35 5.18 -7.23
CA ALA A 20 -5.20 5.84 -7.86
C ALA A 20 -4.31 4.82 -8.59
N ALA A 21 -3.96 3.72 -7.94
CA ALA A 21 -3.17 2.64 -8.50
C ALA A 21 -3.87 1.97 -9.70
N ARG A 22 -5.19 1.79 -9.66
CA ARG A 22 -5.98 1.29 -10.82
C ARG A 22 -5.98 2.27 -11.99
N LYS A 23 -5.95 3.58 -11.75
CA LYS A 23 -5.83 4.58 -12.82
C LYS A 23 -4.42 4.62 -13.41
N LYS A 24 -3.39 4.51 -12.56
CA LYS A 24 -1.98 4.53 -12.97
C LYS A 24 -1.56 3.24 -13.69
N HIS A 25 -2.05 2.10 -13.21
CA HIS A 25 -1.77 0.77 -13.74
C HIS A 25 -3.10 0.03 -14.01
N PRO A 26 -3.80 0.34 -15.11
CA PRO A 26 -5.12 -0.26 -15.40
C PRO A 26 -5.07 -1.78 -15.55
N GLU A 27 -3.99 -2.30 -16.10
CA GLU A 27 -3.74 -3.74 -16.23
C GLU A 27 -2.94 -4.22 -15.01
N PHE A 28 -3.53 -5.11 -14.22
CA PHE A 28 -2.81 -5.84 -13.17
C PHE A 28 -2.50 -7.26 -13.65
N PRO A 29 -1.34 -7.84 -13.28
CA PRO A 29 -1.02 -9.20 -13.69
C PRO A 29 -2.06 -10.21 -13.18
N HIS A 30 -2.44 -11.15 -14.05
CA HIS A 30 -3.22 -12.34 -13.68
C HIS A 30 -2.31 -13.51 -13.26
N ASP A 31 -1.03 -13.45 -13.63
CA ASP A 31 -0.03 -14.37 -13.13
C ASP A 31 0.21 -14.09 -11.64
N VAL A 32 -0.11 -15.08 -10.80
CA VAL A 32 -0.06 -14.93 -9.34
C VAL A 32 1.35 -14.62 -8.82
N ILE A 33 2.40 -15.11 -9.49
CA ILE A 33 3.78 -14.82 -9.09
C ILE A 33 4.11 -13.35 -9.36
N HIS A 34 3.78 -12.84 -10.54
CA HIS A 34 4.00 -11.45 -10.90
C HIS A 34 3.16 -10.50 -10.02
N ALA A 35 1.89 -10.79 -9.80
CA ALA A 35 1.02 -9.98 -8.95
C ALA A 35 1.56 -9.87 -7.52
N VAL A 36 1.98 -11.00 -6.92
CA VAL A 36 2.57 -11.02 -5.58
C VAL A 36 3.94 -10.34 -5.55
N SER A 37 4.72 -10.42 -6.63
CA SER A 37 6.00 -9.71 -6.74
C SER A 37 5.83 -8.20 -6.66
N ILE A 38 4.81 -7.64 -7.33
CA ILE A 38 4.47 -6.21 -7.25
C ILE A 38 4.06 -5.84 -5.81
N MET A 39 3.22 -6.64 -5.16
CA MET A 39 2.85 -6.39 -3.75
C MET A 39 4.07 -6.43 -2.83
N ALA A 40 5.00 -7.37 -3.06
CA ALA A 40 6.21 -7.51 -2.26
C ALA A 40 7.18 -6.34 -2.43
N GLU A 41 7.21 -5.69 -3.61
CA GLU A 41 7.99 -4.48 -3.87
C GLU A 41 7.54 -3.34 -2.93
N GLU A 42 6.24 -3.04 -2.89
CA GLU A 42 5.65 -2.01 -2.00
C GLU A 42 5.89 -2.32 -0.51
N ALA A 43 5.84 -3.60 -0.13
CA ALA A 43 6.16 -4.02 1.23
C ALA A 43 7.65 -3.75 1.57
N GLY A 44 8.54 -3.88 0.58
CA GLY A 44 9.95 -3.50 0.69
C GLY A 44 10.13 -1.99 0.87
N GLU A 45 9.39 -1.19 0.10
CA GLU A 45 9.38 0.28 0.20
C GLU A 45 8.86 0.73 1.58
N SER A 46 7.84 0.06 2.13
CA SER A 46 7.37 0.27 3.51
C SER A 46 8.47 0.04 4.55
N VAL A 47 9.26 -1.03 4.39
CA VAL A 47 10.40 -1.30 5.27
C VAL A 47 11.47 -0.21 5.13
N GLN A 48 11.76 0.23 3.91
CA GLN A 48 12.71 1.31 3.67
C GLN A 48 12.24 2.62 4.30
N ALA A 49 10.97 3.00 4.12
CA ALA A 49 10.41 4.21 4.71
C ALA A 49 10.41 4.16 6.25
N ALA A 50 10.19 2.99 6.84
CA ALA A 50 10.32 2.81 8.29
C ALA A 50 11.77 3.01 8.77
N ASN A 51 12.75 2.45 8.04
CA ASN A 51 14.16 2.67 8.32
C ASN A 51 14.52 4.16 8.21
N ASN A 52 14.04 4.84 7.16
CA ASN A 52 14.29 6.26 6.95
C ASN A 52 13.70 7.11 8.09
N CYS A 53 12.48 6.78 8.56
CA CYS A 53 11.87 7.46 9.71
C CYS A 53 12.70 7.31 10.99
N MET A 54 13.28 6.13 11.23
CA MET A 54 14.05 5.87 12.44
C MET A 54 15.48 6.38 12.38
N TRP A 55 16.12 6.35 11.20
CA TRP A 55 17.57 6.51 11.08
C TRP A 55 18.00 7.62 10.12
N GLU A 56 17.16 8.05 9.18
CA GLU A 56 17.54 8.97 8.09
C GLU A 56 16.65 10.22 7.96
N HIS A 57 16.04 10.67 9.07
CA HIS A 57 15.15 11.84 9.10
C HIS A 57 13.97 11.79 8.11
N GLY A 58 13.55 10.59 7.69
CA GLY A 58 12.39 10.37 6.84
C GLY A 58 11.09 10.82 7.52
N LYS A 59 10.07 11.18 6.73
CA LYS A 59 8.79 11.64 7.27
C LYS A 59 7.87 10.45 7.53
N VAL A 60 7.15 10.51 8.65
CA VAL A 60 6.08 9.54 8.95
C VAL A 60 4.98 9.53 7.87
N SER A 61 4.77 10.65 7.17
CA SER A 61 3.86 10.71 6.02
C SER A 61 4.26 9.78 4.87
N ASP A 62 5.56 9.60 4.68
CA ASP A 62 6.10 8.79 3.59
C ASP A 62 5.86 7.32 3.94
N LEU A 63 6.21 6.89 5.16
CA LEU A 63 5.86 5.56 5.67
C LEU A 63 4.37 5.26 5.60
N LYS A 64 3.52 6.24 5.94
CA LYS A 64 2.07 6.07 5.82
C LYS A 64 1.66 5.78 4.36
N THR A 65 2.25 6.50 3.40
CA THR A 65 1.95 6.34 1.97
C THR A 65 2.32 4.93 1.50
N GLU A 66 3.53 4.46 1.83
CA GLU A 66 3.99 3.11 1.45
C GLU A 66 3.10 2.00 2.04
N LEU A 67 2.64 2.17 3.29
CA LEU A 67 1.73 1.22 3.93
C LEU A 67 0.36 1.17 3.24
N GLU A 68 -0.15 2.32 2.81
CA GLU A 68 -1.42 2.40 2.07
C GLU A 68 -1.30 1.76 0.69
N GLN A 69 -0.20 1.99 -0.02
CA GLN A 69 0.10 1.36 -1.31
C GLN A 69 0.24 -0.15 -1.21
N THR A 70 0.98 -0.63 -0.20
CA THR A 70 1.12 -2.05 0.11
C THR A 70 -0.25 -2.69 0.36
N ALA A 71 -1.09 -2.06 1.18
CA ALA A 71 -2.45 -2.54 1.45
C ALA A 71 -3.32 -2.56 0.18
N ALA A 72 -3.23 -1.53 -0.66
CA ALA A 72 -3.92 -1.48 -1.94
C ALA A 72 -3.46 -2.62 -2.87
N MET A 73 -2.17 -2.95 -2.92
CA MET A 73 -1.66 -4.07 -3.73
C MET A 73 -2.13 -5.42 -3.21
N CYS A 74 -2.21 -5.61 -1.88
CA CYS A 74 -2.84 -6.79 -1.30
C CYS A 74 -4.28 -6.97 -1.79
N ILE A 75 -5.09 -5.90 -1.79
CA ILE A 75 -6.47 -5.95 -2.29
C ILE A 75 -6.50 -6.26 -3.80
N ARG A 76 -5.61 -5.67 -4.60
CA ARG A 76 -5.54 -5.98 -6.04
C ARG A 76 -5.18 -7.43 -6.30
N CYS A 77 -4.25 -8.01 -5.53
CA CYS A 77 -3.94 -9.43 -5.62
C CYS A 77 -5.19 -10.27 -5.36
N LEU A 78 -5.92 -10.00 -4.26
CA LEU A 78 -7.13 -10.74 -3.88
C LEU A 78 -8.24 -10.65 -4.94
N ILE A 79 -8.42 -9.48 -5.58
CA ILE A 79 -9.44 -9.29 -6.63
C ILE A 79 -9.10 -10.09 -7.90
N ASN A 80 -7.83 -10.37 -8.17
CA ASN A 80 -7.36 -11.04 -9.38
C ASN A 80 -6.95 -12.52 -9.15
N LEU A 81 -7.32 -13.10 -8.00
CA LEU A 81 -7.29 -14.55 -7.78
C LEU A 81 -8.43 -15.23 -8.55
#